data_AF-A0A8S3SKI7-F1
#
_entry.id   AF-A0A8S3SKI7-F1
#
_cell.length_a   1.000
_cell.length_b   1.000
_cell.length_c   1.000
_cell.angle_alpha   90.00
_cell.angle_beta   90.00
_cell.angle_gamma   90.00
#
_symmetry.space_group_name_H-M   'P 1'
#
loop_
_entity.id
_entity.type
_entity.pdbx_description
1 polymer ?
#
loop_
_entity_poly.entity_id
_entity_poly.type
_entity_poly.pdbx_seq_one_letter_code
_entity_poly.pdbx_strand_id
1 'polypeptide(L)'
;MAEFLVIHLVILLAIPPNGASVVDYVAVSEEILENVLYFKVSRFIPTLSDCHCKLEWELSAKYCVPGENDIPIQLKNMTPNYIWTDCSAIKFQETLSSDTLQNYILEFNNSTIQFTQTSVDDASSKLSNIFLSAANLSLKRPLKKHTNKQKNKKWFDASLQQARTNLLNYGKIYSRFPYDPIIKNHFYKLNREYSKLRKYKYKQYKQSLISQLDSLHEENPKLYWNLINELQEKNETKKKNVEYNHQL
;
A
#
# COMPACT_ATOMS: atom_id res chain seq x y z
N MET A 1 8.27 37.28 7.01
CA MET A 1 8.85 36.44 8.07
C MET A 1 8.58 35.01 7.68
N ALA A 2 9.61 34.18 7.49
CA ALA A 2 9.46 32.78 7.11
C ALA A 2 9.18 31.97 8.38
N GLU A 3 7.95 31.49 8.55
CA GLU A 3 7.62 30.49 9.56
C GLU A 3 8.19 29.15 9.09
N PHE A 4 9.20 28.67 9.81
CA PHE A 4 9.72 27.32 9.64
C PHE A 4 8.66 26.35 10.15
N LEU A 5 8.19 25.45 9.29
CA LEU A 5 7.27 24.37 9.65
C LEU A 5 8.03 23.37 10.53
N VAL A 6 7.93 23.50 11.85
CA VAL A 6 8.54 22.58 12.80
C VAL A 6 7.61 21.37 12.93
N ILE A 7 7.96 20.26 12.27
CA ILE A 7 7.23 19.00 12.41
C ILE A 7 7.74 18.31 13.68
N HIS A 8 6.93 18.25 14.73
CA HIS A 8 7.21 17.44 15.92
C HIS A 8 6.86 15.98 15.67
N LEU A 9 7.89 15.12 15.66
CA LEU A 9 7.76 13.69 15.46
C LEU A 9 7.52 13.01 16.83
N VAL A 10 6.30 12.54 17.08
CA VAL A 10 6.01 11.70 18.26
C VAL A 10 6.47 10.27 17.95
N ILE A 11 7.63 9.89 18.46
CA ILE A 11 8.20 8.54 18.34
C ILE A 11 7.87 7.75 19.61
N LEU A 12 7.16 6.62 19.51
CA LEU A 12 6.99 5.69 20.64
C LEU A 12 7.33 4.26 20.25
N LEU A 13 8.13 3.63 21.12
CA LEU A 13 8.75 2.31 20.94
C LEU A 13 7.74 1.17 21.01
N ALA A 14 7.75 0.31 19.99
CA ALA A 14 7.14 -1.01 20.05
C ALA A 14 8.26 -2.06 20.22
N ILE A 15 8.13 -2.97 21.19
CA ILE A 15 9.08 -4.07 21.41
C ILE A 15 8.47 -5.37 20.86
N PRO A 16 8.79 -5.80 19.62
CA PRO A 16 8.50 -7.15 19.17
C PRO A 16 9.55 -8.14 19.71
N PRO A 17 9.24 -9.44 19.77
CA PRO A 17 10.14 -10.46 20.34
C PRO A 17 11.45 -10.68 19.58
N ASN A 18 11.65 -10.07 18.40
CA ASN A 18 12.80 -10.28 17.52
C ASN A 18 13.66 -9.03 17.24
N GLY A 19 13.52 -7.95 18.03
CA GLY A 19 14.37 -6.75 17.94
C GLY A 19 13.57 -5.44 18.03
N ALA A 20 14.11 -4.45 18.75
CA ALA A 20 13.46 -3.15 18.92
C ALA A 20 13.72 -2.25 17.71
N SER A 21 12.80 -2.23 16.73
CA SER A 21 12.81 -1.25 15.65
C SER A 21 11.44 -0.58 15.53
N VAL A 22 11.42 0.76 15.60
CA VAL A 22 10.22 1.58 15.36
C VAL A 22 10.19 1.96 13.90
N VAL A 23 9.21 1.46 13.16
CA VAL A 23 9.09 1.67 11.71
C VAL A 23 7.78 2.34 11.31
N ASP A 24 6.81 2.42 12.22
CA ASP A 24 5.49 3.01 11.99
C ASP A 24 5.33 4.28 12.83
N TYR A 25 4.91 5.38 12.21
CA TYR A 25 4.73 6.69 12.85
C TYR A 25 3.44 7.38 12.40
N VAL A 26 2.95 8.30 13.23
CA VAL A 26 1.90 9.26 12.85
C VAL A 26 2.53 10.64 12.90
N ALA A 27 2.58 11.32 11.76
CA ALA A 27 3.07 12.68 11.67
C ALA A 27 1.89 13.66 11.75
N VAL A 28 2.00 14.66 12.62
CA VAL A 28 1.02 15.73 12.79
C VAL A 28 1.74 17.08 12.77
N SER A 29 1.05 18.13 12.35
CA SER A 29 1.55 19.50 12.53
C SER A 29 1.51 19.88 14.02
N GLU A 30 2.36 20.82 14.42
CA GLU A 30 2.43 21.33 15.79
C GLU A 30 1.05 21.80 16.30
N GLU A 31 0.31 22.53 15.46
CA GLU A 31 -1.04 23.02 15.75
C GLU A 31 -2.07 21.91 16.05
N ILE A 32 -1.87 20.72 15.48
CA ILE A 32 -2.78 19.58 15.62
C ILE A 32 -2.35 18.67 16.78
N LEU A 33 -1.09 18.77 17.21
CA LEU A 33 -0.53 17.89 18.23
C LEU A 33 -1.31 17.96 19.55
N GLU A 34 -1.69 19.15 19.99
CA GLU A 34 -2.49 19.36 21.21
C GLU A 34 -3.90 18.76 21.13
N ASN A 35 -4.38 18.52 19.92
CA ASN A 35 -5.70 17.92 19.68
C ASN A 35 -5.64 16.39 19.67
N VAL A 36 -4.46 15.77 19.71
CA VAL A 36 -4.34 14.31 19.78
C VAL A 36 -4.73 13.84 21.19
N LEU A 37 -5.94 13.27 21.31
CA LEU A 37 -6.49 12.80 22.58
C LEU A 37 -5.85 11.50 23.05
N TYR A 38 -5.52 10.64 22.09
CA TYR A 38 -5.14 9.28 22.35
C TYR A 38 -4.18 8.81 21.28
N PHE A 39 -3.14 8.10 21.69
CA PHE A 39 -2.22 7.38 20.81
C PHE A 39 -1.76 6.11 21.50
N LYS A 40 -1.82 4.98 20.79
CA LYS A 40 -1.46 3.67 21.32
C LYS A 40 -0.97 2.76 20.20
N VAL A 41 0.10 2.03 20.49
CA VAL A 41 0.49 0.85 19.71
C VAL A 41 -0.34 -0.34 20.21
N SER A 42 -1.23 -0.84 19.36
CA SER A 42 -2.01 -2.04 19.66
C SER A 42 -1.10 -3.27 19.73
N ARG A 43 -1.54 -4.30 20.46
CA ARG A 43 -0.76 -5.55 20.53
C ARG A 43 -0.56 -6.14 19.15
N PHE A 44 0.59 -6.79 18.96
CA PHE A 44 0.85 -7.56 17.75
C PHE A 44 -0.24 -8.61 17.55
N ILE A 45 -0.88 -8.59 16.38
CA ILE A 45 -1.88 -9.57 15.96
C ILE A 45 -1.28 -10.35 14.78
N PRO A 46 -0.77 -11.58 15.01
CA PRO A 46 -0.08 -12.38 13.99
C PRO A 46 -0.94 -12.72 12.75
N THR A 47 -2.26 -12.54 12.83
CA THR A 47 -3.17 -12.78 11.70
C THR A 47 -3.34 -11.57 10.78
N LEU A 48 -2.92 -10.38 11.22
CA LEU A 48 -3.08 -9.13 10.47
C LEU A 48 -1.75 -8.58 9.93
N SER A 49 -0.63 -8.91 10.57
CA SER A 49 0.72 -8.56 10.11
C SER A 49 1.72 -9.62 10.55
N ASP A 50 2.84 -9.67 9.85
CA ASP A 50 4.00 -10.54 10.10
C ASP A 50 5.01 -9.92 11.08
N CYS A 51 5.16 -8.59 11.09
CA CYS A 51 6.09 -7.90 12.01
C CYS A 51 5.60 -6.55 12.54
N HIS A 52 4.46 -6.01 12.07
CA HIS A 52 3.96 -4.70 12.47
C HIS A 52 2.83 -4.76 13.49
N CYS A 53 2.82 -3.77 14.38
CA CYS A 53 1.71 -3.53 15.30
C CYS A 53 0.79 -2.44 14.74
N LYS A 54 -0.52 -2.57 14.95
CA LYS A 54 -1.47 -1.53 14.56
C LYS A 54 -1.24 -0.28 15.42
N LEU A 55 -1.19 0.90 14.81
CA LEU A 55 -1.29 2.18 15.52
C LEU A 55 -2.78 2.58 15.67
N GLU A 56 -3.16 2.99 16.86
CA GLU A 56 -4.48 3.52 17.19
C GLU A 56 -4.32 4.91 17.76
N TRP A 57 -5.03 5.89 17.23
CA TRP A 57 -5.00 7.25 17.72
C TRP A 57 -6.35 7.93 17.54
N GLU A 58 -6.61 8.95 18.33
CA GLU A 58 -7.84 9.74 18.30
C GLU A 58 -7.49 11.23 18.34
N LEU A 59 -8.27 12.02 17.61
CA LEU A 59 -8.08 13.45 17.47
C LEU A 59 -9.36 14.18 17.88
N SER A 60 -9.25 15.12 18.81
CA SER A 60 -10.28 16.10 19.13
C SER A 60 -10.28 17.20 18.08
N ALA A 61 -10.93 16.94 16.95
CA ALA A 61 -11.23 17.98 15.99
C ALA A 61 -12.42 18.83 16.50
N LYS A 62 -12.16 20.01 17.07
CA LYS A 62 -13.19 21.06 17.24
C LYS A 62 -13.39 21.87 15.96
N TYR A 63 -13.25 21.23 14.81
CA TYR A 63 -13.55 21.84 13.52
C TYR A 63 -15.00 21.51 13.16
N CYS A 64 -15.94 22.20 13.82
CA CYS A 64 -17.16 22.55 13.11
C CYS A 64 -16.76 23.73 12.25
N VAL A 65 -16.45 23.51 10.97
CA VAL A 65 -16.56 24.62 10.02
C VAL A 65 -18.00 25.13 10.20
N PRO A 66 -18.24 26.37 10.64
CA PRO A 66 -19.60 26.90 10.66
C PRO A 66 -20.15 26.67 9.26
N GLY A 67 -21.26 25.93 9.16
CA GLY A 67 -21.75 25.41 7.90
C GLY A 67 -21.82 26.51 6.85
N GLU A 68 -20.83 26.55 5.96
CA GLU A 68 -21.06 26.89 4.56
C GLU A 68 -21.95 25.77 4.02
N ASN A 69 -23.23 25.90 4.34
CA ASN A 69 -24.28 25.08 3.78
C ASN A 69 -24.17 25.14 2.25
N ASP A 70 -24.20 23.96 1.63
CA ASP A 70 -24.43 23.69 0.20
C ASP A 70 -23.31 23.92 -0.82
N ILE A 71 -22.04 24.10 -0.43
CA ILE A 71 -20.95 23.90 -1.41
C ILE A 71 -20.53 22.43 -1.35
N PRO A 72 -20.95 21.57 -2.31
CA PRO A 72 -20.48 20.19 -2.35
C PRO A 72 -18.97 20.21 -2.41
N ILE A 73 -18.30 19.49 -1.50
CA ILE A 73 -16.85 19.28 -1.54
C ILE A 73 -16.51 18.73 -2.91
N GLN A 74 -15.99 19.59 -3.78
CA GLN A 74 -15.59 19.20 -5.12
C GLN A 74 -14.30 18.40 -4.99
N LEU A 75 -14.44 17.08 -4.93
CA LEU A 75 -13.31 16.17 -5.03
C LEU A 75 -12.62 16.44 -6.38
N LYS A 76 -11.45 17.07 -6.32
CA LYS A 76 -10.62 17.24 -7.52
C LYS A 76 -9.94 15.91 -7.81
N ASN A 77 -9.95 15.51 -9.07
CA ASN A 77 -9.18 14.36 -9.51
C ASN A 77 -7.70 14.61 -9.22
N MET A 78 -7.03 13.63 -8.62
CA MET A 78 -5.58 13.67 -8.44
C MET A 78 -4.91 13.86 -9.80
N THR A 79 -3.87 14.69 -9.83
CA THR A 79 -3.09 14.92 -11.05
C THR A 79 -2.54 13.59 -11.57
N PRO A 80 -2.47 13.42 -12.90
CA PRO A 80 -1.96 12.18 -13.49
C PRO A 80 -0.51 11.94 -13.05
N ASN A 81 -0.21 10.71 -12.65
CA ASN A 81 1.16 10.30 -12.38
C ASN A 81 1.94 10.18 -13.70
N TYR A 82 3.21 10.56 -13.68
CA TYR A 82 4.13 10.46 -14.82
C TYR A 82 5.32 9.58 -14.48
N ILE A 83 5.87 8.89 -15.47
CA ILE A 83 7.07 8.07 -15.35
C ILE A 83 8.24 8.84 -15.96
N TRP A 84 9.25 9.09 -15.14
CA TRP A 84 10.55 9.59 -15.58
C TRP A 84 11.44 8.42 -16.02
N THR A 85 12.02 8.55 -17.22
CA THR A 85 12.99 7.63 -17.82
C THR A 85 14.28 8.40 -18.10
N ASP A 86 15.35 7.72 -18.46
CA ASP A 86 16.67 8.35 -18.65
C ASP A 86 16.67 9.51 -19.66
N CYS A 87 15.79 9.45 -20.67
CA CYS A 87 15.62 10.52 -21.67
C CYS A 87 14.48 11.51 -21.35
N SER A 88 13.75 11.32 -20.26
CA SER A 88 12.58 12.14 -19.93
C SER A 88 12.95 13.60 -19.66
N ALA A 89 14.10 13.85 -19.01
CA ALA A 89 14.58 15.20 -18.75
C ALA A 89 14.80 16.01 -20.03
N ILE A 90 15.51 15.43 -20.99
CA ILE A 90 15.81 16.06 -22.28
C ILE A 90 14.50 16.37 -23.03
N LYS A 91 13.61 15.38 -23.14
CA LYS A 91 12.32 15.57 -23.83
C LYS A 91 11.42 16.61 -23.16
N PHE A 92 11.41 16.64 -21.84
CA PHE A 92 10.65 17.63 -21.07
C PHE A 92 11.20 19.04 -21.32
N GLN A 93 12.53 19.19 -21.34
CA GLN A 93 13.19 20.46 -21.63
C GLN A 93 12.96 20.93 -23.08
N GLU A 94 13.06 20.03 -24.06
CA GLU A 94 12.74 20.31 -25.46
C GLU A 94 11.28 20.75 -25.62
N THR A 95 10.37 20.07 -24.92
CA THR A 95 8.95 20.40 -24.94
C THR A 95 8.68 21.76 -24.27
N LEU A 96 9.32 22.07 -23.14
CA LEU A 96 9.24 23.40 -22.53
C LEU A 96 9.77 24.49 -23.48
N SER A 97 10.74 24.16 -24.33
CA SER A 97 11.33 25.08 -25.30
C SER A 97 10.48 25.22 -26.58
N SER A 98 9.36 24.49 -26.69
CA SER A 98 8.45 24.64 -27.83
C SER A 98 7.76 26.01 -27.83
N ASP A 99 7.51 26.56 -29.02
CA ASP A 99 6.94 27.90 -29.20
C ASP A 99 5.62 28.09 -28.43
N THR A 100 4.79 27.05 -28.37
CA THR A 100 3.50 27.11 -27.67
C THR A 100 3.64 27.27 -26.17
N LEU A 101 4.55 26.51 -25.54
CA LEU A 101 4.79 26.61 -24.10
C LEU A 101 5.61 27.84 -23.74
N GLN A 102 6.53 28.26 -24.60
CA GLN A 102 7.26 29.52 -24.42
C GLN A 102 6.31 30.72 -24.44
N ASN A 103 5.28 30.74 -25.30
CA ASN A 103 4.26 31.77 -25.27
C ASN A 103 3.48 31.79 -23.94
N TYR A 104 3.13 30.63 -23.39
CA TYR A 104 2.48 30.56 -22.07
C TYR A 104 3.40 31.02 -20.93
N ILE A 105 4.70 30.71 -21.01
CA ILE A 105 5.70 31.17 -20.03
C ILE A 105 5.86 32.69 -20.12
N LEU A 106 5.92 33.26 -21.32
CA LEU A 106 5.99 34.71 -21.53
C LEU A 106 4.72 35.41 -21.04
N GLU A 107 3.54 34.88 -21.34
CA GLU A 107 2.27 35.39 -20.81
C GLU A 107 2.25 35.37 -19.28
N PHE A 108 2.72 34.27 -18.69
CA PHE A 108 2.81 34.13 -17.24
C PHE A 108 3.80 35.15 -16.62
N ASN A 109 4.98 35.31 -17.20
CA ASN A 109 5.99 36.26 -16.71
C ASN A 109 5.53 37.73 -16.84
N ASN A 110 4.74 38.04 -17.87
CA ASN A 110 4.20 39.38 -18.09
C ASN A 110 2.93 39.64 -17.28
N SER A 111 2.38 38.62 -16.61
CA SER A 111 1.16 38.78 -15.82
C SER A 111 1.45 39.37 -14.44
N THR A 112 0.81 40.50 -14.13
CA THR A 112 0.94 41.15 -12.82
C THR A 112 0.14 40.39 -11.77
N ILE A 113 0.83 39.74 -10.84
CA ILE A 113 0.20 39.07 -9.69
C ILE A 113 -0.15 40.14 -8.66
N GLN A 114 -1.44 40.29 -8.37
CA GLN A 114 -1.94 41.16 -7.31
C GLN A 114 -1.79 40.47 -5.95
N PHE A 115 -1.71 41.24 -4.86
CA PHE A 115 -1.66 40.71 -3.49
C PHE A 115 -3.03 40.24 -2.98
N THR A 116 -3.73 39.44 -3.78
CA THR A 116 -5.01 38.83 -3.42
C THR A 116 -4.92 37.31 -3.53
N GLN A 117 -5.64 36.61 -2.65
CA GLN A 117 -5.65 35.15 -2.63
C GLN A 117 -6.01 34.55 -4.00
N THR A 118 -7.05 35.10 -4.64
CA THR A 118 -7.48 34.68 -5.97
C THR A 118 -6.40 34.86 -7.03
N SER A 119 -5.65 35.97 -7.00
CA SER A 119 -4.57 36.21 -7.95
C SER A 119 -3.41 35.23 -7.76
N VAL A 120 -3.12 34.83 -6.51
CA VAL A 120 -2.09 33.82 -6.21
C VAL A 120 -2.54 32.43 -6.66
N ASP A 121 -3.80 32.07 -6.41
CA ASP A 121 -4.36 30.79 -6.82
C ASP A 121 -4.43 30.65 -8.35
N ASP A 122 -4.78 31.74 -9.06
CA ASP A 122 -4.77 31.79 -10.52
C ASP A 122 -3.35 31.66 -11.07
N ALA A 123 -2.37 32.36 -10.48
CA ALA A 123 -0.97 32.23 -10.87
C ALA A 123 -0.45 30.81 -10.64
N SER A 124 -0.74 30.22 -9.48
CA SER A 124 -0.40 28.83 -9.16
C SER A 124 -1.02 27.84 -10.15
N SER A 125 -2.28 28.07 -10.53
CA SER A 125 -2.99 27.25 -11.50
C SER A 125 -2.39 27.35 -12.91
N LYS A 126 -2.05 28.57 -13.36
CA LYS A 126 -1.38 28.81 -14.65
C LYS A 126 -0.02 28.12 -14.70
N LEU A 127 0.80 28.28 -13.66
CA LEU A 127 2.11 27.64 -13.57
C LEU A 127 1.99 26.10 -13.57
N SER A 128 1.05 25.57 -12.80
CA SER A 128 0.76 24.14 -12.77
C SER A 128 0.34 23.62 -14.14
N ASN A 129 -0.48 24.38 -14.88
CA ASN A 129 -0.91 24.01 -16.22
C ASN A 129 0.23 23.99 -17.23
N ILE A 130 1.21 24.91 -17.13
CA ILE A 130 2.42 24.89 -17.98
C ILE A 130 3.18 23.59 -17.74
N PHE A 131 3.46 23.23 -16.49
CA PHE A 131 4.18 22.00 -16.16
C PHE A 131 3.41 20.74 -16.55
N LEU A 132 2.10 20.70 -16.31
CA LEU A 132 1.26 19.56 -16.70
C LEU A 132 1.18 19.41 -18.22
N SER A 133 1.15 20.51 -18.97
CA SER A 133 1.15 20.50 -20.43
C SER A 133 2.47 19.96 -20.97
N ALA A 134 3.60 20.44 -20.45
CA ALA A 134 4.91 19.90 -20.78
C ALA A 134 5.02 18.40 -20.43
N ALA A 135 4.53 18.00 -19.27
CA ALA A 135 4.53 16.62 -18.81
C ALA A 135 3.66 15.72 -19.70
N ASN A 136 2.49 16.19 -20.13
CA ASN A 136 1.58 15.44 -20.98
C ASN A 136 2.15 15.13 -22.37
N LEU A 137 2.96 16.04 -22.89
CA LEU A 137 3.57 15.89 -24.21
C LEU A 137 4.87 15.07 -24.17
N SER A 138 5.64 15.16 -23.09
CA SER A 138 6.98 14.56 -23.01
C SER A 138 7.07 13.27 -22.18
N LEU A 139 6.22 13.10 -21.17
CA LEU A 139 6.32 12.01 -20.19
C LEU A 139 5.29 10.91 -20.44
N LYS A 140 5.69 9.67 -20.14
CA LYS A 140 4.79 8.52 -20.22
C LYS A 140 3.89 8.47 -18.99
N ARG A 141 2.61 8.17 -19.19
CA ARG A 141 1.70 7.82 -18.09
C ARG A 141 1.85 6.35 -17.73
N PRO A 142 1.77 5.98 -16.44
CA PRO A 142 1.75 4.59 -16.06
C PRO A 142 0.53 3.91 -16.66
N LEU A 143 0.76 2.77 -17.32
CA LEU A 143 -0.33 1.91 -17.75
C LEU A 143 -1.13 1.52 -16.50
N LYS A 144 -2.45 1.69 -16.56
CA LYS A 144 -3.33 1.18 -15.51
C LYS A 144 -3.09 -0.32 -15.41
N LYS A 145 -2.44 -0.76 -14.33
CA LYS A 145 -2.28 -2.19 -14.08
C LYS A 145 -3.68 -2.75 -13.93
N HIS A 146 -4.14 -3.54 -14.90
CA HIS A 146 -5.27 -4.41 -14.66
C HIS A 146 -4.87 -5.28 -13.48
N THR A 147 -5.57 -5.12 -12.35
CA THR A 147 -5.40 -6.02 -11.21
C THR A 147 -5.93 -7.36 -11.68
N ASN A 148 -5.05 -8.19 -12.25
CA ASN A 148 -5.35 -9.58 -12.48
C ASN A 148 -5.79 -10.12 -11.13
N LYS A 149 -7.08 -10.45 -11.00
CA LYS A 149 -7.62 -11.07 -9.79
C LYS A 149 -6.68 -12.24 -9.49
N GLN A 150 -5.94 -12.15 -8.37
CA GLN A 150 -5.02 -13.20 -8.00
C GLN A 150 -5.83 -14.49 -7.96
N LYS A 151 -5.54 -15.42 -8.88
CA LYS A 151 -6.22 -16.71 -8.90
C LYS A 151 -5.96 -17.36 -7.55
N ASN A 152 -7.02 -17.76 -6.85
CA ASN A 152 -6.87 -18.51 -5.61
C ASN A 152 -5.96 -19.71 -5.87
N LYS A 153 -5.01 -19.95 -4.97
CA LYS A 153 -4.05 -21.05 -5.12
C LYS A 153 -4.85 -22.36 -5.24
N LYS A 154 -4.52 -23.23 -6.19
CA LYS A 154 -5.30 -24.46 -6.47
C LYS A 154 -5.47 -25.39 -5.26
N TRP A 155 -4.51 -25.39 -4.33
CA TRP A 155 -4.56 -26.17 -3.09
C TRP A 155 -5.37 -25.52 -1.95
N PHE A 156 -5.82 -24.28 -2.15
CA PHE A 156 -6.58 -23.51 -1.17
C PHE A 156 -8.07 -23.80 -1.39
N ASP A 157 -8.55 -24.87 -0.77
CA ASP A 157 -9.93 -25.32 -0.90
C ASP A 157 -10.90 -24.59 0.04
N ALA A 158 -12.20 -24.90 -0.10
CA ALA A 158 -13.26 -24.32 0.73
C ALA A 158 -13.06 -24.60 2.22
N SER A 159 -12.51 -25.78 2.57
CA SER A 159 -12.23 -26.13 3.97
C SER A 159 -11.15 -25.24 4.58
N LEU A 160 -10.11 -24.91 3.82
CA LEU A 160 -9.06 -24.00 4.25
C LEU A 160 -9.57 -22.56 4.35
N GLN A 161 -10.42 -22.15 3.41
CA GLN A 161 -11.08 -20.85 3.45
C GLN A 161 -11.94 -20.71 4.70
N GLN A 162 -12.75 -21.72 5.02
CA GLN A 162 -13.59 -21.72 6.22
C GLN A 162 -12.75 -21.64 7.49
N ALA A 163 -11.69 -22.46 7.60
CA ALA A 163 -10.78 -22.41 8.75
C ALA A 163 -10.11 -21.03 8.90
N ARG A 164 -9.73 -20.39 7.77
CA ARG A 164 -9.18 -19.03 7.77
C ARG A 164 -10.22 -18.00 8.23
N THR A 165 -11.45 -18.08 7.72
CA THR A 165 -12.55 -17.18 8.11
C THR A 165 -12.84 -17.31 9.61
N ASN A 166 -12.90 -18.54 10.13
CA ASN A 166 -13.09 -18.80 11.56
C ASN A 166 -11.97 -18.18 12.40
N LEU A 167 -10.72 -18.37 11.99
CA LEU A 167 -9.57 -17.77 12.66
C LEU A 167 -9.63 -16.23 12.66
N LEU A 168 -9.98 -15.62 11.52
CA LEU A 168 -10.09 -14.15 11.41
C LEU A 168 -11.25 -13.59 12.23
N ASN A 169 -12.41 -14.25 12.22
CA ASN A 169 -13.55 -13.86 13.03
C ASN A 169 -13.21 -13.94 14.52
N TYR A 170 -12.52 -15.00 14.94
CA TYR A 170 -12.08 -15.13 16.31
C TYR A 170 -10.94 -14.15 16.65
N GLY A 171 -10.10 -13.80 15.69
CA GLY A 171 -9.12 -12.71 15.81
C GLY A 171 -9.76 -11.37 16.15
N LYS A 172 -10.94 -11.06 15.58
CA LYS A 172 -11.73 -9.86 15.94
C LYS A 172 -12.26 -9.92 17.38
N ILE A 173 -12.61 -11.10 17.87
CA ILE A 173 -13.05 -11.29 19.27
C ILE A 173 -11.83 -11.12 20.20
N TYR A 174 -10.71 -11.76 19.88
CA TYR A 174 -9.46 -11.64 20.62
C TYR A 174 -8.95 -10.19 20.70
N SER A 175 -9.09 -9.41 19.63
CA SER A 175 -8.73 -7.99 19.68
C SER A 175 -9.60 -7.18 20.64
N ARG A 176 -10.87 -7.57 20.85
CA ARG A 176 -11.78 -6.93 21.81
C ARG A 176 -11.52 -7.37 23.25
N PHE A 177 -11.15 -8.63 23.46
CA PHE A 177 -10.95 -9.22 24.79
C PHE A 177 -9.58 -9.88 24.93
N PRO A 178 -8.48 -9.11 24.85
CA PRO A 178 -7.13 -9.68 24.77
C PRO A 178 -6.60 -10.26 26.09
N TYR A 179 -7.24 -9.93 27.22
CA TYR A 179 -6.86 -10.40 28.55
C TYR A 179 -7.64 -11.63 29.02
N ASP A 180 -8.72 -11.98 28.31
CA ASP A 180 -9.49 -13.17 28.63
C ASP A 180 -8.67 -14.42 28.23
N PRO A 181 -8.27 -15.26 29.20
CA PRO A 181 -7.45 -16.44 28.93
C PRO A 181 -8.18 -17.47 28.06
N ILE A 182 -9.52 -17.55 28.14
CA ILE A 182 -10.32 -18.49 27.34
C ILE A 182 -10.25 -18.11 25.87
N ILE A 183 -10.48 -16.82 25.58
CA ILE A 183 -10.44 -16.28 24.22
C ILE A 183 -9.03 -16.38 23.65
N LYS A 184 -8.02 -15.98 24.43
CA LYS A 184 -6.61 -16.12 24.02
C LYS A 184 -6.27 -17.57 23.66
N ASN A 185 -6.57 -18.52 24.53
CA ASN A 185 -6.25 -19.93 24.32
C ASN A 185 -6.98 -20.51 23.11
N HIS A 186 -8.25 -20.17 22.92
CA HIS A 186 -9.04 -20.62 21.78
C HIS A 186 -8.50 -20.07 20.46
N PHE A 187 -8.13 -18.78 20.41
CA PHE A 187 -7.51 -18.18 19.23
C PHE A 187 -6.22 -18.91 18.83
N TYR A 188 -5.31 -19.15 19.77
CA TYR A 188 -4.06 -19.84 19.48
C TYR A 188 -4.28 -21.32 19.10
N LYS A 189 -5.32 -21.97 19.65
CA LYS A 189 -5.74 -23.31 19.22
C LYS A 189 -6.17 -23.31 17.75
N LEU A 190 -7.09 -22.42 17.37
CA LEU A 190 -7.53 -22.27 15.98
C LEU A 190 -6.37 -21.93 15.03
N ASN A 191 -5.44 -21.08 15.47
CA ASN A 191 -4.27 -20.71 14.66
C ASN A 191 -3.35 -21.91 14.40
N ARG A 192 -3.12 -22.77 15.40
CA ARG A 192 -2.34 -24.01 15.26
C ARG A 192 -3.05 -25.00 14.35
N GLU A 193 -4.36 -25.17 14.49
CA GLU A 193 -5.18 -26.06 13.66
C GLU A 193 -5.16 -25.59 12.19
N TYR A 194 -5.39 -24.30 11.94
CA TYR A 194 -5.28 -23.71 10.62
C TYR A 194 -3.89 -23.92 10.00
N SER A 195 -2.83 -23.68 10.78
CA SER A 195 -1.46 -23.87 10.32
C SER A 195 -1.15 -25.32 9.95
N LYS A 196 -1.65 -26.28 10.73
CA LYS A 196 -1.52 -27.72 10.44
C LYS A 196 -2.30 -28.09 9.17
N LEU A 197 -3.56 -27.67 9.08
CA LEU A 197 -4.42 -27.94 7.93
C LEU A 197 -3.84 -27.35 6.64
N ARG A 198 -3.31 -26.13 6.69
CA ARG A 198 -2.62 -25.48 5.56
C ARG A 198 -1.42 -26.28 5.07
N LYS A 199 -0.55 -26.73 5.98
CA LYS A 199 0.61 -27.56 5.63
C LYS A 199 0.16 -28.91 5.05
N TYR A 200 -0.86 -29.52 5.65
CA TYR A 200 -1.42 -30.79 5.20
C TYR A 200 -1.99 -30.71 3.78
N LYS A 201 -2.89 -29.76 3.52
CA LYS A 201 -3.50 -29.56 2.19
C LYS A 201 -2.47 -29.24 1.13
N TYR A 202 -1.46 -28.45 1.47
CA TYR A 202 -0.35 -28.20 0.56
C TYR A 202 0.46 -29.48 0.26
N LYS A 203 0.74 -30.31 1.26
CA LYS A 203 1.43 -31.59 1.07
C LYS A 203 0.60 -32.55 0.20
N GLN A 204 -0.70 -32.67 0.46
CA GLN A 204 -1.62 -33.49 -0.34
C GLN A 204 -1.62 -33.05 -1.81
N TYR A 205 -1.73 -31.74 -2.05
CA TYR A 205 -1.68 -31.21 -3.40
C TYR A 205 -0.34 -31.48 -4.09
N LYS A 206 0.79 -31.31 -3.39
CA LYS A 206 2.09 -31.66 -3.94
C LYS A 206 2.15 -33.15 -4.29
N GLN A 207 1.65 -34.02 -3.41
CA GLN A 207 1.61 -35.45 -3.66
C GLN A 207 0.73 -35.80 -4.87
N SER A 208 -0.44 -35.16 -5.01
CA SER A 208 -1.30 -35.40 -6.18
C SER A 208 -0.65 -34.98 -7.49
N LEU A 209 0.16 -33.91 -7.49
CA LEU A 209 0.94 -33.52 -8.66
C LEU A 209 2.01 -34.56 -9.01
N ILE A 210 2.72 -35.08 -8.01
CA ILE A 210 3.74 -36.13 -8.22
C ILE A 210 3.07 -37.40 -8.78
N SER A 211 1.97 -37.84 -8.19
CA SER A 211 1.23 -39.01 -8.68
C SER A 211 0.70 -38.82 -10.11
N GLN A 212 0.27 -37.60 -10.47
CA GLN A 212 -0.12 -37.29 -11.85
C GLN A 212 1.07 -37.33 -12.81
N LEU A 213 2.24 -36.83 -12.39
CA LEU A 213 3.47 -36.91 -13.18
C LEU A 213 3.89 -38.36 -13.43
N ASP A 214 3.82 -39.22 -12.40
CA ASP A 214 4.15 -40.63 -12.52
C ASP A 214 3.22 -41.35 -13.52
N SER A 215 1.94 -40.96 -13.59
CA SER A 215 0.99 -41.52 -14.56
C SER A 215 1.11 -40.95 -15.99
N LEU A 216 1.63 -39.72 -16.15
CA LEU A 216 1.62 -38.99 -17.42
C LEU A 216 2.94 -39.08 -18.21
N HIS A 217 3.96 -39.73 -17.64
CA HIS A 217 5.32 -39.75 -18.17
C HIS A 217 5.40 -40.21 -19.64
N GLU A 218 4.49 -41.06 -20.09
CA GLU A 218 4.49 -41.62 -21.45
C GLU A 218 3.33 -41.12 -22.34
N GLU A 219 2.21 -40.68 -21.76
CA GLU A 219 0.97 -40.41 -22.51
C GLU A 219 0.83 -38.95 -22.98
N ASN A 220 1.37 -37.96 -22.26
CA ASN A 220 1.19 -36.56 -22.62
C ASN A 220 2.34 -35.64 -22.16
N PRO A 221 3.36 -35.40 -23.01
CA PRO A 221 4.53 -34.60 -22.63
C PRO A 221 4.18 -33.14 -22.34
N LYS A 222 3.14 -32.56 -22.96
CA LYS A 222 2.75 -31.16 -22.71
C LYS A 222 2.16 -30.98 -21.32
N LEU A 223 1.28 -31.87 -20.87
CA LEU A 223 0.72 -31.83 -19.52
C LEU A 223 1.79 -32.09 -18.47
N TYR A 224 2.70 -33.03 -18.74
CA TYR A 224 3.85 -33.33 -17.89
C TYR A 224 4.70 -32.09 -17.61
N TRP A 225 5.14 -31.37 -18.66
CA TRP A 225 5.92 -30.14 -18.48
C TRP A 225 5.16 -29.02 -17.77
N ASN A 226 3.85 -28.89 -17.99
CA ASN A 226 3.02 -27.92 -17.27
C ASN A 226 2.99 -28.20 -15.76
N LEU A 227 2.89 -29.48 -15.36
CA LEU A 227 2.90 -29.88 -13.96
C LEU A 227 4.28 -29.68 -13.31
N ILE A 228 5.37 -29.91 -14.05
CA ILE A 228 6.73 -29.59 -13.61
C ILE A 228 6.88 -28.08 -13.36
N ASN A 229 6.43 -27.25 -14.30
CA ASN A 229 6.50 -25.80 -14.15
C ASN A 229 5.69 -25.33 -12.92
N GLU A 230 4.52 -25.93 -12.67
CA GLU A 230 3.71 -25.64 -11.48
C GLU A 230 4.41 -26.04 -10.16
N LEU A 231 5.26 -27.07 -10.17
CA LEU A 231 6.12 -27.42 -9.04
C LEU A 231 7.30 -26.45 -8.89
N GLN A 232 7.86 -25.93 -9.99
CA GLN A 232 9.05 -25.07 -10.01
C GLN A 232 8.76 -23.60 -9.70
N GLU A 233 7.63 -23.03 -10.15
CA GLU A 233 7.25 -21.62 -9.94
C GLU A 233 7.30 -21.18 -8.46
N LYS A 234 7.13 -22.12 -7.51
CA LYS A 234 7.23 -21.88 -6.06
C LYS A 234 8.66 -21.81 -5.51
N ASN A 235 9.62 -22.45 -6.17
CA ASN A 235 11.03 -22.38 -5.74
C ASN A 235 11.64 -21.03 -6.14
N GLU A 236 11.25 -20.48 -7.29
CA GLU A 236 11.72 -19.17 -7.75
C GLU A 236 11.10 -18.01 -6.95
N THR A 237 9.80 -18.07 -6.62
CA THR A 237 9.18 -17.06 -5.75
C THR A 237 9.76 -17.08 -4.33
N LYS A 238 10.30 -18.21 -3.86
CA LYS A 238 11.07 -18.26 -2.60
C LYS A 238 12.46 -17.65 -2.74
N LYS A 239 13.19 -17.91 -3.84
CA LYS A 239 14.52 -17.32 -4.08
C LYS A 239 14.46 -15.79 -4.20
N LYS A 240 13.50 -15.26 -4.97
CA LYS A 240 13.32 -13.80 -5.14
C LYS A 240 13.01 -13.07 -3.83
N ASN A 241 12.26 -13.70 -2.92
CA ASN A 241 11.98 -13.12 -1.60
C ASN A 241 13.16 -13.22 -0.61
N VAL A 242 14.14 -14.09 -0.85
CA VAL A 242 15.35 -14.20 0.00
C VAL A 242 16.44 -13.25 -0.50
N GLU A 243 16.62 -13.10 -1.82
CA GLU A 243 17.58 -12.16 -2.40
C GLU A 243 17.22 -10.69 -2.11
N TYR A 244 15.94 -10.34 -2.08
CA TYR A 244 15.50 -8.99 -1.67
C TYR A 244 15.78 -8.65 -0.20
N ASN A 245 15.92 -9.65 0.67
CA ASN A 245 16.20 -9.47 2.10
C ASN A 245 17.70 -9.43 2.43
N HIS A 246 18.59 -9.63 1.45
CA HIS A 246 20.05 -9.55 1.62
C HIS A 246 20.69 -8.32 0.93
N GLN A 247 19.88 -7.43 0.36
CA GLN A 247 20.33 -6.19 -0.29
C GLN A 247 19.83 -4.91 0.42
N LEU A 248 19.33 -5.03 1.65
CA LEU A 248 19.03 -3.94 2.57
C LEU A 248 19.81 -4.16 3.87
#